data_AF-A0A355GUG6-F1
#
_entry.id   AF-A0A355GUG6-F1
#
_cell.length_a   1.000
_cell.length_b   1.000
_cell.length_c   1.000
_cell.angle_alpha   90.00
_cell.angle_beta   90.00
_cell.angle_gamma   90.00
#
_symmetry.space_group_name_H-M   'P 1'
#
loop_
_entity.id
_entity.type
_entity.pdbx_description
1 polymer ?
#
loop_
_entity_poly.entity_id
_entity_poly.type
_entity_poly.pdbx_seq_one_letter_code
_entity_poly.pdbx_strand_id
1 'polypeptide(L)' 'MPPGDPSNFHRALTHSSYAYEAGTADNERLEFLGDAVVGLAIGAALFQMYPNVNEGALAKMRASIISATSLGAQAA' A
#
# COMPACT_ATOMS: atom_id res chain seq x y z
N MET A 1 0.25 10.24 13.97
CA MET A 1 0.12 10.89 12.65
C MET A 1 -1.36 10.82 12.30
N PRO A 2 -2.11 11.91 12.45
CA PRO A 2 -3.53 11.93 12.11
C PRO A 2 -3.71 11.87 10.58
N PRO A 3 -4.75 11.18 10.07
CA PRO A 3 -5.13 11.26 8.66
C PRO A 3 -5.39 12.72 8.25
N GLY A 4 -4.90 13.13 7.08
CA GLY A 4 -5.13 14.49 6.55
C GLY A 4 -4.09 15.56 6.93
N ASP A 5 -3.05 15.21 7.68
CA ASP A 5 -1.92 16.11 7.96
C ASP A 5 -1.06 16.34 6.69
N PRO A 6 -0.85 17.59 6.23
CA PRO A 6 -0.04 17.89 5.04
C PRO A 6 1.43 17.45 5.14
N SER A 7 1.99 17.35 6.36
CA SER A 7 3.38 16.90 6.55
C SER A 7 3.59 15.43 6.11
N ASN A 8 2.50 14.68 5.96
CA ASN A 8 2.52 13.30 5.50
C ASN A 8 2.98 13.16 4.06
N PHE A 9 2.79 14.19 3.20
CA PHE A 9 3.24 14.14 1.82
C PHE A 9 4.77 14.06 1.72
N HIS A 10 5.46 14.92 2.46
CA HIS A 10 6.92 14.88 2.51
C HIS A 10 7.40 13.55 3.08
N ARG A 11 6.78 13.09 4.18
CA ARG A 11 7.15 11.84 4.82
C ARG A 11 6.90 10.61 3.95
N ALA A 12 5.81 10.57 3.16
CA ALA A 12 5.50 9.47 2.23
C ALA A 12 6.59 9.30 1.16
N LEU A 13 7.26 10.39 0.78
CA LEU A 13 8.33 10.42 -0.22
C LEU A 13 9.73 10.25 0.39
N THR A 14 9.84 10.05 1.70
CA THR A 14 11.13 9.90 2.39
C THR A 14 11.44 8.41 2.56
N HIS A 15 12.34 7.89 1.72
CA HIS A 15 12.87 6.54 1.86
C HIS A 15 13.74 6.39 3.13
N SER A 16 13.78 5.19 3.69
CA SER A 16 14.48 4.87 4.94
C SER A 16 15.98 5.21 4.91
N SER A 17 16.65 5.04 3.76
CA SER A 17 18.07 5.42 3.61
C SER A 17 18.31 6.91 3.80
N TYR A 18 17.47 7.76 3.19
CA TYR A 18 17.55 9.21 3.33
C TYR A 18 17.14 9.65 4.74
N ALA A 19 16.08 9.05 5.28
CA ALA A 19 15.60 9.33 6.62
C ALA A 19 16.69 9.11 7.68
N TYR A 20 17.44 8.01 7.53
CA TYR A 20 18.56 7.66 8.39
C TYR A 20 19.67 8.71 8.35
N GLU A 21 20.10 9.14 7.15
CA GLU A 21 21.14 10.17 7.00
C GLU A 21 20.69 11.55 7.48
N ALA A 22 19.44 11.93 7.23
CA ALA A 22 18.88 13.24 7.57
C ALA A 22 18.39 13.34 9.03
N GLY A 23 18.36 12.24 9.78
CA GLY A 23 17.78 12.20 11.13
C GLY A 23 16.28 12.52 11.16
N THR A 24 15.56 12.16 10.11
CA THR A 24 14.11 12.41 9.95
C THR A 24 13.32 11.10 9.94
N ALA A 25 11.99 11.20 9.94
CA ALA A 25 11.13 10.01 9.88
C ALA A 25 10.94 9.54 8.43
N ASP A 26 10.99 8.23 8.23
CA ASP A 26 10.70 7.56 6.95
C ASP A 26 9.21 7.35 6.69
N ASN A 27 8.93 6.74 5.54
CA ASN A 27 7.61 6.37 5.05
C ASN A 27 7.09 5.01 5.56
N GLU A 28 7.83 4.21 6.33
CA GLU A 28 7.44 2.81 6.65
C GLU A 28 6.07 2.71 7.35
N ARG A 29 5.79 3.64 8.27
CA ARG A 29 4.48 3.69 8.95
C ARG A 29 3.33 4.07 8.04
N LEU A 30 3.62 4.89 7.02
CA LEU A 30 2.67 5.32 6.00
C LEU A 30 2.44 4.18 5.00
N GLU A 31 3.50 3.48 4.61
CA GLU A 31 3.45 2.28 3.77
C GLU A 31 2.60 1.19 4.43
N PHE A 32 2.82 0.88 5.71
CA PHE A 32 1.99 -0.08 6.45
C PHE A 32 0.49 0.25 6.39
N LEU A 33 0.13 1.53 6.54
CA LEU A 33 -1.26 1.97 6.44
C LEU A 33 -1.77 1.92 4.99
N GLY A 34 -0.94 2.35 4.05
CA GLY A 34 -1.24 2.37 2.61
C GLY A 34 -1.53 0.97 2.07
N ASP A 35 -0.73 -0.03 2.46
CA ASP A 35 -0.91 -1.43 2.08
C ASP A 35 -2.28 -1.97 2.50
N ALA A 36 -2.72 -1.66 3.73
CA ALA A 36 -4.04 -2.06 4.21
C ALA A 36 -5.16 -1.39 3.40
N VAL A 37 -5.01 -0.11 3.05
CA VAL A 37 -6.00 0.64 2.24
C VAL A 37 -6.07 0.08 0.82
N VAL A 38 -4.93 -0.14 0.17
CA VAL A 38 -4.85 -0.74 -1.17
C VAL A 38 -5.44 -2.16 -1.17
N GLY A 39 -5.11 -2.96 -0.14
CA GLY A 39 -5.64 -4.30 0.03
C GLY A 39 -7.16 -4.33 0.20
N LEU A 40 -7.73 -3.35 0.89
CA LEU A 40 -9.19 -3.19 1.01
C LEU A 40 -9.81 -2.82 -0.33
N ALA A 41 -9.26 -1.84 -1.04
CA ALA A 41 -9.78 -1.37 -2.33
C ALA A 41 -9.81 -2.48 -3.38
N ILE A 42 -8.70 -3.22 -3.52
CA ILE A 42 -8.60 -4.35 -4.44
C ILE A 42 -9.52 -5.50 -4.00
N GLY A 43 -9.57 -5.79 -2.69
CA GLY A 43 -10.47 -6.80 -2.15
C GLY A 43 -11.94 -6.51 -2.48
N ALA A 44 -12.36 -5.25 -2.30
CA ALA A 44 -13.72 -4.81 -2.63
C ALA A 44 -14.02 -4.91 -4.13
N ALA A 45 -13.07 -4.51 -4.98
CA ALA A 45 -13.21 -4.63 -6.43
C ALA A 45 -13.34 -6.09 -6.89
N LEU A 46 -12.49 -6.98 -6.38
CA LEU A 46 -12.54 -8.41 -6.71
C LEU A 46 -13.84 -9.07 -6.23
N PHE A 47 -14.29 -8.71 -5.02
CA PHE A 47 -15.55 -9.21 -4.46
C PHE A 47 -16.76 -8.87 -5.36
N GLN A 48 -16.81 -7.64 -5.89
CA GLN A 48 -17.89 -7.21 -6.79
C GLN A 48 -17.76 -7.81 -8.19
N MET A 49 -16.55 -7.90 -8.73
CA MET A 49 -16.30 -8.36 -10.10
C MET A 49 -16.47 -9.87 -10.26
N TYR A 50 -16.24 -10.64 -9.20
CA TYR A 50 -16.21 -12.11 -9.24
C TYR A 50 -17.12 -12.74 -8.17
N PRO A 51 -18.46 -12.55 -8.23
CA PRO A 51 -19.39 -12.95 -7.17
C PRO A 51 -19.49 -14.47 -6.94
N ASN A 52 -19.11 -15.28 -7.92
CA ASN A 52 -19.19 -16.74 -7.86
C ASN A 52 -17.84 -17.41 -7.52
N VAL A 53 -16.80 -16.62 -7.28
CA VAL A 53 -15.45 -17.13 -6.96
C VAL A 53 -15.32 -17.25 -5.44
N ASN A 54 -14.76 -18.37 -4.98
CA ASN A 54 -14.57 -18.60 -3.54
C ASN A 54 -13.46 -17.70 -2.95
N GLU A 55 -13.52 -17.51 -1.64
CA GLU A 55 -12.58 -16.67 -0.88
C GLU A 55 -11.11 -17.00 -1.17
N GLY A 56 -10.73 -18.28 -1.21
CA GLY A 56 -9.34 -18.69 -1.42
C GLY A 56 -8.79 -18.26 -2.78
N ALA A 57 -9.63 -18.33 -3.83
CA ALA A 57 -9.26 -17.84 -5.15
C ALA A 57 -9.21 -16.30 -5.20
N LEU A 58 -10.16 -15.61 -4.57
CA LEU A 58 -10.13 -14.14 -4.44
C LEU A 58 -8.87 -13.67 -3.69
N ALA A 59 -8.48 -14.37 -2.62
CA ALA A 59 -7.28 -14.07 -1.85
C ALA A 59 -6.00 -14.24 -2.68
N LYS A 60 -5.92 -15.29 -3.53
CA LYS A 60 -4.81 -15.49 -4.47
C LYS A 60 -4.75 -14.38 -5.52
N MET A 61 -5.89 -14.00 -6.10
CA MET A 61 -5.96 -12.89 -7.06
C MET A 61 -5.52 -11.57 -6.44
N ARG A 62 -6.00 -11.29 -5.21
CA ARG A 62 -5.58 -10.10 -4.45
C ARG A 62 -4.07 -10.10 -4.21
N ALA A 63 -3.51 -11.22 -3.75
CA ALA A 63 -2.08 -11.35 -3.51
C ALA A 63 -1.25 -11.18 -4.80
N SER A 64 -1.71 -11.69 -5.94
CA SER A 64 -1.01 -11.49 -7.21
C SER A 64 -0.99 -10.03 -7.66
N ILE A 65 -2.09 -9.29 -7.43
CA ILE A 65 -2.19 -7.87 -7.80
C ILE A 65 -1.32 -7.00 -6.87
N ILE A 66 -1.30 -7.30 -5.58
CA ILE A 66 -0.60 -6.48 -4.56
C ILE A 66 0.89 -6.83 -4.48
N SER A 67 1.33 -7.98 -5.02
CA SER A 67 2.74 -8.38 -4.97
C SER A 67 3.69 -7.25 -5.38
N ALA A 68 4.79 -7.08 -4.64
CA ALA A 68 5.70 -5.93 -4.70
C ALA A 68 6.20 -5.58 -6.11
N THR A 69 6.23 -6.56 -7.03
CA THR A 69 6.55 -6.36 -8.45
C THR A 69 5.54 -5.51 -9.23
N SER A 70 4.26 -5.47 -8.82
CA SER A 70 3.23 -4.60 -9.43
C SER A 70 3.16 -3.21 -8.80
N LEU A 71 3.43 -3.07 -7.49
CA LEU A 71 3.35 -1.78 -6.80
C LEU A 71 4.66 -0.97 -6.88
N GLY A 72 5.84 -1.61 -6.77
CA GLY A 72 7.13 -0.92 -6.84
C GLY A 72 7.45 -0.36 -8.23
N ALA A 73 6.84 -0.90 -9.29
CA ALA A 73 7.04 -0.43 -10.67
C ALA A 73 6.25 0.84 -11.02
N GLN A 74 5.23 1.23 -10.23
CA GLN A 74 4.44 2.43 -10.49
C GLN A 74 4.85 3.65 -9.64
N ALA A 75 5.83 3.49 -8.74
CA ALA A 75 6.33 4.55 -7.88
C ALA A 75 7.65 5.19 -8.37
N ALA A 76 8.02 4.98 -9.65
CA ALA A 76 9.24 5.50 -10.27
C ALA A 76 8.97 6.68 -11.21
#